data_AF-A0A9W9THD5-F1
#
_entry.id   AF-A0A9W9THD5-F1
#
_cell.length_a   1.000
_cell.length_b   1.000
_cell.length_c   1.000
_cell.angle_alpha   90.00
_cell.angle_beta   90.00
_cell.angle_gamma   90.00
#
_symmetry.space_group_name_H-M   'P 1'
#
loop_
_entity.id
_entity.type
_entity.pdbx_description
1 polymer ?
#
loop_
_entity_poly.entity_id
_entity_poly.type
_entity_poly.pdbx_seq_one_letter_code
_entity_poly.pdbx_strand_id
1 'polypeptide(L)'
;MYYILYLASLCRRRRWPEPSYEAYTSTAGFTCVVRVNNREYQTDAVYGSETLARESAAMRAYLICRNFSVNDGMYPAGTDHGGVVQGMPVAIGTGRKSSRDDDTDTSKG
;
A
#
# COMPACT_ATOMS: atom_id res chain seq x y z
N MET A 1 15.75 14.72 6.87
CA MET A 1 14.84 14.11 7.86
C MET A 1 13.50 14.85 7.95
N TYR A 2 13.11 15.59 6.91
CA TYR A 2 11.85 16.35 6.87
C TYR A 2 10.65 15.41 6.76
N TYR A 3 10.77 14.35 5.95
CA TYR A 3 9.66 13.43 5.70
C TYR A 3 9.33 12.55 6.91
N ILE A 4 10.32 12.22 7.74
CA ILE A 4 10.10 11.51 9.00
C ILE A 4 9.19 12.33 9.93
N LEU A 5 9.47 13.64 10.08
CA LEU A 5 8.66 14.54 10.91
C LEU A 5 7.27 14.79 10.31
N TYR A 6 7.17 14.90 8.98
CA TYR A 6 5.88 15.06 8.30
C TYR A 6 5.01 13.82 8.45
N LEU A 7 5.58 12.62 8.34
CA LEU A 7 4.86 11.37 8.54
C LEU A 7 4.37 11.23 9.98
N ALA A 8 5.22 11.51 10.97
CA ALA A 8 4.83 11.51 12.38
C ALA A 8 3.70 12.53 12.65
N SER A 9 3.78 13.71 12.06
CA SER A 9 2.73 14.73 12.15
C SER A 9 1.42 14.28 11.50
N LEU A 10 1.48 13.57 10.38
CA LEU A 10 0.30 13.03 9.69
C LEU A 10 -0.38 11.94 10.53
N CYS A 11 0.40 11.02 11.11
CA CYS A 11 -0.12 9.97 11.98
C CYS A 11 -0.86 10.58 13.19
N ARG A 12 -0.28 11.61 13.81
CA ARG A 12 -0.88 12.33 14.93
C ARG A 12 -2.23 12.98 14.58
N ARG A 13 -2.32 13.64 13.42
CA ARG A 13 -3.56 14.29 12.94
C ARG A 13 -4.66 13.26 12.66
N ARG A 14 -4.29 12.07 12.19
CA ARG A 14 -5.20 10.97 11.85
C ARG A 14 -5.47 10.01 13.03
N ARG A 15 -4.88 10.26 14.20
CA ARG A 15 -4.89 9.36 15.37
C ARG A 15 -4.40 7.95 15.05
N TRP A 16 -3.48 7.82 14.11
CA TRP A 16 -2.79 6.57 13.82
C TRP A 16 -1.64 6.36 14.81
N PRO A 17 -1.23 5.10 15.05
CA PRO A 17 0.00 4.80 15.80
C PRO A 17 1.22 5.49 15.22
N GLU A 18 2.25 5.69 16.04
CA GLU A 18 3.51 6.26 15.56
C GLU A 18 4.15 5.37 14.49
N PRO A 19 4.75 5.98 13.45
CA PRO A 19 5.40 5.23 12.38
C PRO A 19 6.63 4.50 12.93
N SER A 20 6.75 3.19 12.65
CA SER A 20 7.92 2.40 13.04
C SER A 20 8.88 2.28 11.85
N TYR A 21 10.18 2.39 12.12
CA TYR A 21 11.23 2.32 11.11
C TYR A 21 12.17 1.16 11.38
N GLU A 22 12.29 0.26 10.41
CA GLU A 22 13.23 -0.85 10.43
C GLU A 22 14.22 -0.67 9.30
N ALA A 23 15.47 -0.37 9.65
CA ALA A 23 16.55 -0.24 8.69
C ALA A 23 17.32 -1.56 8.60
N TYR A 24 17.61 -1.97 7.38
CA TYR A 24 18.32 -3.20 7.08
C TYR A 24 19.60 -2.85 6.33
N THR A 25 20.73 -3.37 6.81
CA THR A 25 22.01 -3.29 6.14
C THR A 25 22.27 -4.57 5.35
N SER A 26 22.78 -4.42 4.14
CA SER A 26 23.15 -5.50 3.24
C SER A 26 24.49 -5.18 2.60
N THR A 27 25.14 -6.19 2.00
CA THR A 27 26.41 -6.03 1.26
C THR A 27 26.30 -5.00 0.13
N ALA A 28 25.09 -4.80 -0.40
CA ALA A 28 24.79 -3.81 -1.44
C ALA A 28 24.54 -2.38 -0.91
N GLY A 29 24.35 -2.20 0.41
CA GLY A 29 24.04 -0.92 1.06
C GLY A 29 22.87 -1.00 2.03
N PHE A 30 22.12 0.09 2.18
CA PHE A 30 21.08 0.25 3.19
C PHE A 30 19.67 0.30 2.59
N THR A 31 18.75 -0.43 3.19
CA THR A 31 17.32 -0.37 2.87
C THR A 31 16.54 -0.06 4.14
N CYS A 32 15.30 0.40 4.00
CA CYS A 32 14.45 0.68 5.15
C CYS A 32 13.00 0.33 4.84
N VAL A 33 12.33 -0.22 5.84
CA VAL A 33 10.89 -0.45 5.88
C VAL A 33 10.30 0.51 6.91
N VAL A 34 9.22 1.19 6.55
CA VAL A 34 8.42 1.99 7.50
C VAL A 34 7.02 1.42 7.58
N ARG A 35 6.51 1.20 8.79
CA ARG A 35 5.13 0.73 9.01
C ARG A 35 4.27 1.90 9.49
N VAL A 36 3.13 2.10 8.82
CA VAL A 36 2.15 3.15 9.14
C VAL A 36 0.75 2.56 9.04
N ASN A 37 -0.02 2.61 10.13
CA ASN A 37 -1.42 2.16 10.14
C ASN A 37 -1.61 0.76 9.50
N ASN A 38 -0.80 -0.21 9.95
CA ASN A 38 -0.81 -1.60 9.47
C ASN A 38 -0.43 -1.79 7.98
N ARG A 39 0.21 -0.80 7.36
CA ARG A 39 0.79 -0.88 6.00
C ARG A 39 2.30 -0.69 6.07
N GLU A 40 3.02 -1.49 5.30
CA GLU A 40 4.47 -1.43 5.21
C GLU A 40 4.91 -0.77 3.91
N TYR A 41 5.92 0.08 4.00
CA TYR A 41 6.50 0.77 2.86
C TYR A 41 8.01 0.57 2.87
N GLN A 42 8.51 -0.16 1.87
CA GLN A 42 9.93 -0.38 1.69
C GLN A 42 10.53 0.64 0.70
N THR A 43 11.81 0.96 0.91
CA THR A 43 12.65 1.65 -0.06
C THR A 43 12.70 0.90 -1.40
N ASP A 44 12.58 1.64 -2.49
CA ASP A 44 12.62 1.10 -3.87
C ASP A 44 14.02 0.66 -4.31
N ALA A 45 15.03 1.30 -3.75
CA ALA A 45 16.43 1.11 -4.08
C ALA A 45 17.26 0.96 -2.80
N VAL A 46 18.51 0.55 -2.99
CA VAL A 46 19.51 0.49 -1.94
C VAL A 46 20.22 1.84 -1.86
N TYR A 47 20.40 2.35 -0.65
CA TYR A 47 21.00 3.66 -0.38
C TYR A 47 22.38 3.53 0.25
N GLY A 48 23.20 4.57 0.11
CA GLY A 48 24.55 4.61 0.69
C GLY A 48 24.59 4.83 2.21
N SER A 49 23.48 5.19 2.84
CA SER A 49 23.40 5.34 4.30
C SER A 49 22.02 5.02 4.86
N GLU A 50 21.99 4.60 6.14
CA GLU A 50 20.76 4.33 6.89
C GLU A 50 19.84 5.56 6.94
N THR A 51 20.40 6.75 7.14
CA THR A 51 19.66 8.01 7.20
C THR A 51 18.93 8.30 5.89
N LEU A 52 19.58 8.06 4.75
CA LEU A 52 18.97 8.22 3.43
C LEU A 52 17.86 7.19 3.22
N ALA A 53 18.11 5.93 3.55
CA ALA A 53 17.11 4.86 3.42
C ALA A 53 15.85 5.17 4.25
N ARG A 54 16.01 5.62 5.51
CA ARG A 54 14.89 6.03 6.37
C ARG A 54 14.11 7.21 5.80
N GLU A 55 14.80 8.23 5.31
CA GLU A 55 14.14 9.40 4.73
C GLU A 55 13.36 9.04 3.47
N SER A 56 13.93 8.20 2.60
CA SER A 56 13.26 7.74 1.37
C SER A 56 12.06 6.85 1.66
N ALA A 57 12.15 5.96 2.66
CA ALA A 57 11.00 5.18 3.14
C ALA A 57 9.89 6.10 3.68
N ALA A 58 10.26 7.09 4.51
CA ALA A 58 9.32 8.06 5.06
C ALA A 58 8.63 8.90 3.97
N MET A 59 9.39 9.32 2.95
CA MET A 59 8.85 10.06 1.81
C MET A 59 7.78 9.25 1.08
N ARG A 60 8.08 7.99 0.74
CA ARG A 60 7.12 7.10 0.06
C ARG A 60 5.87 6.91 0.90
N ALA A 61 6.03 6.56 2.18
CA ALA A 61 4.90 6.40 3.09
C ALA A 61 4.08 7.69 3.21
N TYR A 62 4.71 8.85 3.34
CA TYR A 62 4.01 10.13 3.48
C TYR A 62 3.21 10.49 2.22
N LEU A 63 3.81 10.37 1.03
CA LEU A 63 3.15 10.68 -0.23
C LEU A 63 1.95 9.77 -0.51
N ILE A 64 1.99 8.52 -0.07
CA ILE A 64 0.87 7.59 -0.22
C ILE A 64 -0.17 7.86 0.89
N CYS A 65 0.25 7.93 2.16
CA CYS A 65 -0.62 8.15 3.33
C CYS A 65 -1.38 9.48 3.31
N ARG A 66 -0.81 10.53 2.71
CA ARG A 66 -1.52 11.81 2.55
C ARG A 66 -2.69 11.73 1.57
N ASN A 67 -2.61 10.83 0.59
CA ASN A 67 -3.63 10.64 -0.43
C ASN A 67 -4.64 9.54 -0.07
N PHE A 68 -4.34 8.68 0.91
CA PHE A 68 -5.33 7.71 1.41
C PHE A 68 -6.55 8.43 1.99
N SER A 69 -7.73 8.09 1.45
CA SER A 69 -9.00 8.42 2.09
C SER A 69 -9.03 7.77 3.47
N VAL A 70 -9.58 8.48 4.45
CA VAL A 70 -9.57 8.09 5.88
C VAL A 70 -10.19 6.70 6.11
N ASN A 71 -10.91 6.17 5.11
CA ASN A 71 -11.62 4.88 5.13
C ASN A 71 -10.94 3.71 4.41
N ASP A 72 -9.78 3.85 3.75
CA ASP A 72 -9.06 2.71 3.13
C ASP A 72 -8.33 1.80 4.18
N GLY A 73 -8.83 1.79 5.42
CA GLY A 73 -8.24 1.16 6.59
C GLY A 73 -8.53 -0.34 6.75
N MET A 74 -9.20 -0.99 5.80
CA MET A 74 -9.43 -2.44 5.86
C MET A 74 -9.29 -3.06 4.48
N TYR A 75 -8.08 -3.50 4.14
CA TYR A 75 -7.91 -4.69 3.31
C TYR A 75 -7.08 -5.67 4.14
N PRO A 76 -7.69 -6.72 4.73
CA PRO A 76 -6.92 -7.80 5.31
C PRO A 76 -6.06 -8.41 4.20
N ALA A 77 -4.76 -8.55 4.46
CA ALA A 77 -3.85 -9.33 3.62
C ALA A 77 -4.30 -10.79 3.68
N GLY A 78 -5.19 -11.19 2.77
CA GLY A 78 -5.83 -12.50 2.89
C GLY A 78 -6.76 -12.94 1.78
N THR A 79 -6.84 -12.24 0.64
CA THR A 79 -7.46 -12.82 -0.56
C THR A 79 -6.76 -12.30 -1.81
N ASP A 80 -6.09 -13.25 -2.44
CA ASP A 80 -5.98 -13.50 -3.88
C ASP A 80 -6.00 -12.33 -4.88
N HIS A 81 -5.02 -12.42 -5.75
CA HIS A 81 -4.91 -11.77 -7.05
C HIS A 81 -6.27 -11.57 -7.76
N GLY A 82 -6.64 -10.32 -8.05
CA GLY A 82 -7.80 -10.12 -8.92
C GLY A 82 -8.34 -8.71 -8.98
N GLY A 83 -7.71 -7.86 -9.78
CA GLY A 83 -8.44 -6.84 -10.52
C GLY A 83 -8.67 -5.49 -9.84
N VAL A 84 -8.35 -4.46 -10.62
CA VAL A 84 -8.85 -3.08 -10.52
C VAL A 84 -8.22 -2.21 -9.42
N VAL A 85 -7.19 -1.49 -9.86
CA VAL A 85 -6.90 -0.10 -9.44
C VAL A 85 -8.22 0.69 -9.45
N GLN A 86 -8.82 0.92 -8.27
CA GLN A 86 -9.86 1.94 -8.09
C GLN A 86 -9.17 3.25 -7.73
N GLY A 87 -8.63 3.91 -8.74
CA GLY A 87 -7.95 5.21 -8.63
C GLY A 87 -8.28 6.18 -9.76
N MET A 88 -9.31 5.91 -10.57
CA MET A 88 -9.84 6.87 -11.54
C MET A 88 -11.38 6.84 -11.51
N PRO A 89 -12.05 8.00 -11.63
CA PRO A 89 -13.49 8.03 -11.83
C PRO A 89 -13.78 7.40 -13.21
N VAL A 90 -14.25 6.16 -13.21
CA VAL A 90 -14.77 5.54 -14.43
C VAL A 90 -16.08 6.24 -14.77
N ALA A 91 -16.13 6.85 -15.96
CA ALA A 91 -17.34 7.46 -16.48
C ALA A 91 -18.47 6.43 -16.49
N ILE A 92 -19.63 6.83 -15.97
CA ILE A 92 -20.87 6.06 -16.01
C ILE A 92 -21.21 5.78 -17.48
N GLY A 93 -21.35 4.51 -17.81
CA GLY A 93 -21.99 4.04 -19.03
C GLY A 93 -21.02 3.33 -19.97
N THR A 94 -20.97 2.00 -19.89
CA THR A 94 -20.99 1.09 -21.06
C THR A 94 -20.88 -0.37 -20.60
N GLY A 95 -21.88 -1.18 -20.97
CA GLY A 95 -21.66 -2.57 -21.38
C GLY A 95 -21.55 -3.65 -20.29
N ARG A 96 -22.66 -3.98 -19.63
CA ARG A 96 -22.82 -5.36 -19.09
C ARG A 96 -23.03 -6.31 -20.27
N LYS A 97 -22.00 -7.02 -20.71
CA LYS A 97 -22.13 -8.30 -21.42
C LYS A 97 -21.68 -9.41 -20.47
N SER A 98 -22.65 -10.04 -19.82
CA SER A 98 -22.47 -11.29 -19.08
C SER A 98 -22.23 -12.41 -20.08
N SER A 99 -21.02 -12.98 -20.04
CA SER A 99 -20.64 -14.16 -20.82
C SER A 99 -20.59 -15.37 -19.90
N ARG A 100 -21.50 -16.32 -20.14
CA ARG A 100 -21.38 -17.79 -20.03
C ARG A 100 -21.26 -18.43 -18.63
N ASP A 101 -22.16 -19.37 -18.38
CA ASP A 101 -21.91 -20.71 -17.80
C ASP A 101 -23.18 -21.54 -18.14
N ASP A 102 -23.18 -22.39 -19.16
CA ASP A 102 -22.79 -23.82 -19.19
C ASP A 102 -23.69 -24.72 -18.31
N ASP A 103 -24.93 -24.94 -18.76
CA ASP A 103 -25.79 -26.00 -18.24
C ASP A 103 -25.45 -27.32 -18.95
N THR A 104 -24.50 -28.06 -18.37
CA THR A 104 -24.30 -29.47 -18.67
C THR A 104 -24.50 -30.27 -17.38
N ASP A 105 -25.72 -30.72 -17.08
CA ASP A 105 -25.93 -31.81 -16.12
C ASP A 105 -26.62 -33.01 -16.78
N THR A 106 -25.88 -34.10 -16.72
CA THR A 106 -26.27 -35.46 -17.09
C THR A 106 -26.48 -36.20 -15.78
N SER A 107 -27.66 -36.77 -15.53
CA SER A 107 -27.82 -38.19 -15.12
C SER A 107 -29.22 -38.56 -14.62
N LYS A 108 -29.72 -39.65 -15.23
CA LYS A 108 -30.38 -40.84 -14.65
C LYS A 108 -31.49 -40.70 -13.59
N GLY A 109 -32.64 -41.29 -13.95
CA GLY A 109 -33.68 -41.80 -13.07
C GLY A 109 -34.70 -42.57 -13.89
#